data_AF-A0A7R6WLM3-F1
#
_entry.id   AF-A0A7R6WLM3-F1
#
_cell.length_a   1.000
_cell.length_b   1.000
_cell.length_c   1.000
_cell.angle_alpha   90.00
_cell.angle_beta   90.00
_cell.angle_gamma   90.00
#
_symmetry.space_group_name_H-M   'P 1'
#
loop_
_entity.id
_entity.type
_entity.pdbx_description
1 polymer ?
#
loop_
_entity_poly.entity_id
_entity_poly.type
_entity_poly.pdbx_seq_one_letter_code
_entity_poly.pdbx_strand_id
1 'polypeptide(L)'
;MDYLGSTSFDGVVILPGQVVQEFWNNQLNAVDSMAASIKKKFDALSADISKIDESFHGFQERFNKLLDDFRGDFGYVYDEGTVRRLRIIVEFLQQKAIVPYVSRSPFAEMAVARKRTKTPPGFKDDGDGDFYVWVDLLVGLLQVQRSGTHIERVALLSQDRKPDWSREGVPHPILAAEVKALTGAAFEIWSLDQLAEQLP
;
A
#
# COMPACT_ATOMS: atom_id res chain seq x y z
N MET A 1 -14.98 12.36 -1.06
CA MET A 1 -14.54 13.71 -0.64
C MET A 1 -13.03 13.72 -0.63
N ASP A 2 -12.43 14.81 -1.07
CA ASP A 2 -10.98 15.01 -1.08
C ASP A 2 -10.54 15.65 0.24
N TYR A 3 -10.32 14.84 1.26
CA TYR A 3 -10.00 15.29 2.63
C TYR A 3 -8.64 15.99 2.76
N LEU A 4 -7.79 15.93 1.73
CA LEU A 4 -6.44 16.47 1.77
C LEU A 4 -6.24 17.63 0.77
N GLY A 5 -7.02 17.68 -0.32
CA GLY A 5 -6.98 18.75 -1.32
C GLY A 5 -8.08 19.80 -1.21
N SER A 6 -9.19 19.53 -0.51
CA SER A 6 -10.29 20.50 -0.30
C SER A 6 -10.31 21.16 1.08
N THR A 7 -9.44 20.71 1.99
CA THR A 7 -9.42 21.11 3.40
C THR A 7 -8.09 21.78 3.76
N SER A 8 -8.14 22.70 4.72
CA SER A 8 -7.01 23.41 5.32
C SER A 8 -6.11 22.51 6.17
N PHE A 9 -5.72 21.33 5.67
CA PHE A 9 -4.78 20.46 6.36
C PHE A 9 -3.40 21.12 6.34
N ASP A 10 -2.96 21.55 7.52
CA ASP A 10 -1.69 22.22 7.78
C ASP A 10 -0.56 21.25 8.15
N GLY A 11 -0.88 19.96 8.32
CA GLY A 11 0.08 18.90 8.61
C GLY A 11 0.96 18.53 7.41
N VAL A 12 2.11 17.93 7.72
CA VAL A 12 3.01 17.37 6.70
C VAL A 12 2.60 15.93 6.41
N VAL A 13 2.35 15.62 5.14
CA VAL A 13 2.12 14.24 4.69
C VAL A 13 3.48 13.60 4.40
N ILE A 14 3.76 12.46 5.05
CA ILE A 14 4.91 11.61 4.74
C ILE A 14 4.38 10.32 4.13
N LEU A 15 4.87 9.98 2.95
CA LEU A 15 4.54 8.75 2.25
C LEU A 15 5.81 7.87 2.14
N PRO A 16 6.00 6.88 3.02
CA PRO A 16 7.18 6.02 2.99
C PRO A 16 7.37 5.36 1.61
N GLY A 17 8.58 5.43 1.06
CA GLY A 17 8.88 4.87 -0.26
C GLY A 17 8.61 3.38 -0.36
N GLN A 18 8.79 2.62 0.74
CA GLN A 18 8.40 1.22 0.81
C GLN A 18 6.91 0.99 0.57
N VAL A 19 6.03 1.87 1.09
CA VAL A 19 4.57 1.79 0.85
C VAL A 19 4.27 2.01 -0.63
N VAL A 20 4.99 2.93 -1.29
CA VAL A 20 4.85 3.16 -2.74
C VAL A 20 5.26 1.91 -3.51
N GLN A 21 6.40 1.31 -3.17
CA GLN A 21 6.89 0.09 -3.81
C GLN A 21 5.90 -1.08 -3.64
N GLU A 22 5.40 -1.30 -2.42
CA GLU A 22 4.43 -2.35 -2.14
C GLU A 22 3.10 -2.12 -2.84
N PHE A 23 2.62 -0.87 -2.88
CA PHE A 23 1.44 -0.50 -3.63
C PHE A 23 1.58 -0.88 -5.11
N TRP A 24 2.69 -0.53 -5.76
CA TRP A 24 2.93 -0.87 -7.16
C TRP A 24 3.03 -2.37 -7.39
N ASN A 25 3.78 -3.09 -6.55
CA ASN A 25 3.90 -4.55 -6.64
C ASN A 25 2.52 -5.23 -6.50
N ASN A 26 1.71 -4.77 -5.55
CA ASN A 26 0.38 -5.31 -5.30
C ASN A 26 -0.60 -4.98 -6.44
N GLN A 27 -0.52 -3.78 -7.03
CA GLN A 27 -1.35 -3.42 -8.18
C GLN A 27 -1.02 -4.26 -9.42
N LEU A 28 0.26 -4.54 -9.69
CA LEU A 28 0.67 -5.44 -10.77
C LEU A 28 0.08 -6.86 -10.55
N ASN A 29 0.24 -7.40 -9.34
CA ASN A 29 -0.29 -8.72 -8.99
C ASN A 29 -1.83 -8.80 -9.02
N ALA A 30 -2.53 -7.72 -8.62
CA ALA A 30 -3.99 -7.68 -8.60
C ALA A 30 -4.57 -7.71 -10.01
N VAL A 31 -3.97 -7.01 -10.97
CA VAL A 31 -4.37 -7.02 -12.38
C VAL A 31 -4.22 -8.41 -12.99
N ASP A 32 -3.09 -9.07 -12.74
CA ASP A 32 -2.85 -10.45 -13.18
C ASP A 32 -3.89 -11.42 -12.59
N SER A 33 -4.27 -11.23 -11.32
CA SER A 33 -5.25 -12.07 -10.63
C SER A 33 -6.67 -11.95 -11.20
N MET A 34 -7.07 -10.74 -11.64
CA MET A 34 -8.39 -10.50 -12.23
C MET A 34 -8.50 -11.14 -13.62
N ALA A 35 -7.45 -11.02 -14.44
CA ALA A 35 -7.35 -11.70 -15.72
C ALA A 35 -7.35 -13.24 -15.57
N ALA A 36 -6.72 -13.75 -14.51
CA ALA A 36 -6.75 -15.18 -14.18
C ALA A 36 -8.15 -15.64 -13.70
N SER A 37 -8.85 -14.84 -12.91
CA SER A 37 -10.21 -15.13 -12.41
C SER A 37 -11.24 -15.18 -13.54
N ILE A 38 -11.18 -14.23 -14.49
CA ILE A 38 -12.03 -14.23 -15.69
C ILE A 38 -11.76 -15.48 -16.54
N LYS A 39 -10.49 -15.83 -16.74
CA LYS A 39 -10.12 -17.06 -17.44
C LYS A 39 -10.72 -18.30 -16.77
N LYS A 40 -10.60 -18.42 -15.46
CA LYS A 40 -11.11 -19.58 -14.70
C LYS A 40 -12.62 -19.75 -14.82
N LYS A 41 -13.38 -18.65 -14.73
CA LYS A 41 -14.85 -18.70 -14.93
C LYS A 41 -15.21 -19.12 -16.35
N PHE A 42 -14.39 -18.71 -17.31
CA PHE A 42 -14.59 -19.06 -18.71
C PHE A 42 -14.21 -20.52 -19.04
N ASP A 43 -13.09 -21.01 -18.50
CA ASP A 43 -12.69 -22.42 -18.63
C ASP A 43 -13.79 -23.35 -18.07
N ALA A 44 -14.42 -22.94 -16.96
CA ALA A 44 -15.57 -23.65 -16.40
C ALA A 44 -16.79 -23.63 -17.34
N LEU A 45 -17.12 -22.47 -17.91
CA LEU A 45 -18.21 -22.35 -18.89
C LEU A 45 -17.94 -23.18 -20.16
N SER A 46 -16.71 -23.18 -20.67
CA SER A 46 -16.31 -24.00 -21.81
C SER A 46 -16.42 -25.49 -21.54
N ALA A 47 -16.04 -25.94 -20.34
CA ALA A 47 -16.16 -27.33 -19.92
C ALA A 47 -17.63 -27.78 -19.78
N ASP A 48 -18.54 -26.86 -19.47
CA ASP A 48 -19.98 -27.13 -19.43
C ASP A 48 -20.61 -27.12 -20.83
N ILE A 49 -20.17 -26.23 -21.73
CA ILE A 49 -20.62 -26.18 -23.12
C ILE A 49 -20.11 -27.39 -23.92
N SER A 50 -18.89 -27.89 -23.67
CA SER A 50 -18.36 -29.08 -24.34
C SER A 50 -19.12 -30.37 -24.02
N LYS A 51 -20.01 -30.34 -23.02
CA LYS A 51 -20.94 -31.45 -22.72
C LYS A 51 -22.22 -31.37 -23.58
N ILE A 52 -22.42 -30.27 -24.30
CA ILE A 52 -23.61 -29.96 -25.10
C ILE A 52 -23.16 -29.82 -26.57
N ASP A 53 -23.07 -30.97 -27.24
CA ASP A 53 -22.95 -31.17 -28.69
C ASP A 53 -21.63 -30.73 -29.40
N GLU A 54 -21.15 -31.55 -30.34
CA GLU A 54 -19.88 -31.38 -31.09
C GLU A 54 -19.95 -30.18 -32.07
N SER A 55 -21.14 -29.67 -32.35
CA SER A 55 -21.37 -28.53 -33.24
C SER A 55 -20.82 -27.19 -32.71
N PHE A 56 -20.44 -27.12 -31.43
CA PHE A 56 -19.95 -25.89 -30.78
C PHE A 56 -18.45 -25.64 -30.91
N HIS A 57 -17.66 -26.57 -31.48
CA HIS A 57 -16.21 -26.40 -31.62
C HIS A 57 -15.79 -25.10 -32.33
N GLY A 58 -16.49 -24.73 -33.40
CA GLY A 58 -16.21 -23.48 -34.13
C GLY A 58 -16.58 -22.21 -33.36
N PHE A 59 -17.52 -22.28 -32.41
CA PHE A 59 -17.80 -21.18 -31.48
C PHE A 59 -16.71 -21.08 -30.42
N GLN A 60 -16.29 -22.22 -29.86
CA GLN A 60 -15.23 -22.29 -28.83
C GLN A 60 -13.89 -21.73 -29.33
N GLU A 61 -13.48 -22.04 -30.56
CA GLU A 61 -12.25 -21.48 -31.14
C GLU A 61 -12.33 -19.96 -31.33
N ARG A 62 -13.43 -19.44 -31.88
CA ARG A 62 -13.64 -17.99 -32.03
C ARG A 62 -13.66 -17.28 -30.68
N PHE A 63 -14.22 -17.93 -29.66
CA PHE A 63 -14.35 -17.36 -28.33
C PHE A 63 -13.03 -17.41 -27.54
N ASN A 64 -12.25 -18.48 -27.67
CA ASN A 64 -10.88 -18.56 -27.14
C ASN A 64 -9.98 -17.49 -27.75
N LYS A 65 -10.08 -17.29 -29.08
CA LYS A 65 -9.38 -16.19 -29.75
C LYS A 65 -9.81 -14.82 -29.21
N LEU A 66 -11.12 -14.61 -29.01
CA LEU A 66 -11.64 -13.36 -28.45
C LEU A 66 -11.18 -13.12 -27.00
N LEU A 67 -10.89 -14.17 -26.23
CA LEU A 67 -10.31 -14.08 -24.90
C LEU A 67 -8.80 -13.86 -24.88
N ASP A 68 -8.08 -14.43 -25.84
CA ASP A 68 -6.66 -14.14 -26.03
C ASP A 68 -6.48 -12.70 -26.53
N ASP A 69 -7.34 -12.24 -27.44
CA ASP A 69 -7.44 -10.84 -27.84
C ASP A 69 -7.84 -9.97 -26.63
N PHE A 70 -8.83 -10.40 -25.82
CA PHE A 70 -9.19 -9.69 -24.59
C PHE A 70 -8.04 -9.65 -23.56
N ARG A 71 -7.22 -10.69 -23.47
CA ARG A 71 -6.03 -10.71 -22.60
C ARG A 71 -4.91 -9.83 -23.14
N GLY A 72 -4.72 -9.79 -24.45
CA GLY A 72 -3.76 -8.91 -25.12
C GLY A 72 -4.17 -7.43 -25.02
N ASP A 73 -5.45 -7.14 -25.22
CA ASP A 73 -6.00 -5.78 -25.30
C ASP A 73 -6.44 -5.24 -23.92
N PHE A 74 -6.93 -6.11 -23.03
CA PHE A 74 -7.52 -5.77 -21.73
C PHE A 74 -6.82 -6.41 -20.53
N GLY A 75 -5.72 -7.14 -20.72
CA GLY A 75 -4.85 -7.63 -19.63
C GLY A 75 -4.29 -6.50 -18.76
N TYR A 76 -4.37 -5.25 -19.22
CA TYR A 76 -3.99 -4.02 -18.52
C TYR A 76 -5.17 -3.10 -18.23
N VAL A 77 -6.42 -3.53 -18.47
CA VAL A 77 -7.59 -2.65 -18.28
C VAL A 77 -7.93 -2.61 -16.80
N TYR A 78 -7.18 -1.76 -16.12
CA TYR A 78 -7.69 -1.02 -15.00
C TYR A 78 -9.01 -0.37 -15.43
N ASP A 79 -10.08 -0.60 -14.65
CA ASP A 79 -11.32 0.18 -14.75
C ASP A 79 -10.95 1.67 -14.91
N GLU A 80 -11.37 2.32 -16.00
CA GLU A 80 -10.98 3.70 -16.31
C GLU A 80 -11.32 4.66 -15.14
N GLY A 81 -12.39 4.38 -14.41
CA GLY A 81 -12.75 5.10 -13.19
C GLY A 81 -11.71 4.93 -12.08
N THR A 82 -11.13 3.74 -11.95
CA THR A 82 -10.05 3.42 -11.01
C THR A 82 -8.72 4.04 -11.43
N VAL A 83 -8.34 4.00 -12.71
CA VAL A 83 -7.15 4.72 -13.23
C VAL A 83 -7.25 6.20 -12.94
N ARG A 84 -8.41 6.80 -13.24
CA ARG A 84 -8.63 8.23 -13.03
C ARG A 84 -8.54 8.61 -11.56
N ARG A 85 -9.13 7.82 -10.66
CA ARG A 85 -9.04 8.03 -9.21
C ARG A 85 -7.60 7.88 -8.70
N LEU A 86 -6.90 6.83 -9.12
CA LEU A 86 -5.50 6.60 -8.76
C LEU A 86 -4.60 7.75 -9.24
N ARG A 87 -4.80 8.20 -10.49
CA ARG A 87 -4.07 9.34 -11.04
C ARG A 87 -4.25 10.60 -10.19
N ILE A 88 -5.48 10.92 -9.80
CA ILE A 88 -5.77 12.08 -8.93
C ILE A 88 -5.06 11.94 -7.58
N ILE A 89 -5.10 10.76 -6.96
CA ILE A 89 -4.44 10.49 -5.68
C ILE A 89 -2.91 10.63 -5.81
N VAL A 90 -2.31 10.09 -6.87
CA VAL A 90 -0.87 10.17 -7.12
C VAL A 90 -0.45 11.61 -7.40
N GLU A 91 -1.17 12.34 -8.26
CA GLU A 91 -0.92 13.75 -8.55
C GLU A 91 -1.02 14.60 -7.28
N PHE A 92 -2.00 14.31 -6.42
CA PHE A 92 -2.14 14.96 -5.12
C PHE A 92 -0.96 14.66 -4.18
N LEU A 93 -0.60 13.38 -4.02
CA LEU A 93 0.51 12.95 -3.16
C LEU A 93 1.84 13.53 -3.66
N GLN A 94 2.05 13.64 -4.97
CA GLN A 94 3.24 14.28 -5.54
C GLN A 94 3.37 15.75 -5.17
N GLN A 95 2.25 16.47 -4.97
CA GLN A 95 2.26 17.89 -4.63
C GLN A 95 2.38 18.16 -3.12
N LYS A 96 1.93 17.22 -2.28
CA LYS A 96 1.74 17.46 -0.85
C LYS A 96 2.55 16.55 0.07
N ALA A 97 2.99 15.39 -0.42
CA ALA A 97 3.70 14.42 0.39
C ALA A 97 5.22 14.51 0.19
N ILE A 98 5.95 14.39 1.29
CA ILE A 98 7.37 14.04 1.26
C ILE A 98 7.43 12.52 1.11
N VAL A 99 8.21 12.05 0.12
CA VAL A 99 8.37 10.62 -0.16
C VAL A 99 9.79 10.20 0.22
N PRO A 100 10.07 9.95 1.51
CA PRO A 100 11.38 9.48 1.93
C PRO A 100 11.62 8.06 1.40
N TYR A 101 12.81 7.84 0.88
CA TYR A 101 13.29 6.52 0.48
C TYR A 101 14.74 6.38 0.90
N VAL A 102 15.00 5.40 1.77
CA VAL A 102 16.37 5.07 2.16
C VAL A 102 16.95 3.96 1.31
N SER A 103 18.25 4.06 1.00
CA SER A 103 19.00 2.90 0.52
C SER A 103 18.88 1.77 1.53
N ARG A 104 18.61 0.54 1.05
CA ARG A 104 18.32 -0.60 1.92
C ARG A 104 19.58 -1.20 2.54
N SER A 105 20.70 -1.20 1.81
CA SER A 105 21.95 -1.83 2.23
C SER A 105 22.48 -1.38 3.60
N PRO A 106 22.48 -0.07 3.95
CA PRO A 106 22.93 0.39 5.27
C PRO A 106 22.08 -0.10 6.45
N PHE A 107 20.83 -0.51 6.21
CA PHE A 107 19.89 -0.93 7.26
C PHE A 107 19.66 -2.44 7.29
N ALA A 108 20.28 -3.20 6.37
CA ALA A 108 20.08 -4.65 6.27
C ALA A 108 20.47 -5.40 7.57
N GLU A 109 21.61 -5.06 8.18
CA GLU A 109 22.01 -5.68 9.44
C GLU A 109 21.05 -5.34 10.59
N MET A 110 20.49 -4.12 10.57
CA MET A 110 19.50 -3.69 11.55
C MET A 110 18.18 -4.44 11.37
N ALA A 111 17.73 -4.67 10.13
CA ALA A 111 16.56 -5.49 9.84
C ALA A 111 16.72 -6.90 10.43
N VAL A 112 17.87 -7.54 10.18
CA VAL A 112 18.20 -8.86 10.72
C VAL A 112 18.22 -8.85 12.25
N ALA A 113 18.84 -7.84 12.86
CA ALA A 113 18.90 -7.71 14.31
C ALA A 113 17.50 -7.56 14.92
N ARG A 114 16.66 -6.67 14.38
CA ARG A 114 15.28 -6.47 14.83
C ARG A 114 14.44 -7.73 14.71
N LYS A 115 14.57 -8.47 13.60
CA LYS A 115 13.88 -9.75 13.40
C LYS A 115 14.27 -10.78 14.46
N ARG A 116 15.57 -10.90 14.75
CA ARG A 116 16.09 -11.81 15.79
C ARG A 116 15.62 -11.46 17.20
N THR A 117 15.54 -10.17 17.51
CA THR A 117 15.11 -9.68 18.83
C THR A 117 13.60 -9.47 18.94
N LYS A 118 12.84 -9.78 17.88
CA LYS A 118 11.39 -9.54 17.80
C LYS A 118 11.04 -8.08 18.07
N THR A 119 11.87 -7.17 17.57
CA THR A 119 11.64 -5.72 17.65
C THR A 119 10.66 -5.31 16.56
N PRO A 120 9.58 -4.61 16.89
CA PRO A 120 8.61 -4.12 15.90
C PRO A 120 9.21 -3.06 14.96
N PRO A 121 8.58 -2.74 13.83
CA PRO A 121 7.52 -3.51 13.22
C PRO A 121 8.09 -4.62 12.31
N GLY A 122 7.24 -5.56 11.90
CA GLY A 122 7.56 -6.52 10.84
C GLY A 122 8.33 -7.76 11.28
N PHE A 123 8.57 -7.97 12.58
CA PHE A 123 9.38 -9.12 13.01
C PHE A 123 8.70 -10.47 12.77
N LYS A 124 7.40 -10.47 12.46
CA LYS A 124 6.62 -11.66 12.10
C LYS A 124 6.53 -11.89 10.59
N ASP A 125 6.92 -10.92 9.77
CA ASP A 125 6.83 -11.03 8.33
C ASP A 125 8.00 -11.83 7.77
N ASP A 126 7.81 -12.46 6.61
CA ASP A 126 8.88 -13.19 5.91
C ASP A 126 9.95 -12.25 5.36
N GLY A 127 9.55 -11.06 4.92
CA GLY A 127 10.43 -9.98 4.47
C GLY A 127 10.71 -8.94 5.54
N ASP A 128 11.34 -7.83 5.10
CA ASP A 128 11.67 -6.67 5.95
C ASP A 128 10.86 -5.42 5.53
N GLY A 129 9.75 -5.60 4.80
CA GLY A 129 8.94 -4.52 4.23
C GLY A 129 8.45 -3.53 5.31
N ASP A 130 7.74 -4.03 6.31
CA ASP A 130 7.28 -3.24 7.46
C ASP A 130 8.42 -2.47 8.15
N PHE A 131 9.60 -3.09 8.30
CA PHE A 131 10.77 -2.40 8.83
C PHE A 131 11.21 -1.24 7.93
N TYR A 132 11.23 -1.41 6.61
CA TYR A 132 11.58 -0.32 5.70
C TYR A 132 10.50 0.75 5.60
N VAL A 133 9.21 0.43 5.76
CA VAL A 133 8.16 1.45 5.97
C VAL A 133 8.51 2.32 7.16
N TRP A 134 8.91 1.69 8.26
CA TRP A 134 9.31 2.40 9.48
C TRP A 134 10.56 3.26 9.30
N VAL A 135 11.62 2.73 8.68
CA VAL A 135 12.85 3.50 8.44
C VAL A 135 12.59 4.69 7.52
N ASP A 136 11.83 4.49 6.44
CA ASP A 136 11.46 5.57 5.52
C ASP A 136 10.66 6.65 6.29
N LEU A 137 9.71 6.29 7.16
CA LEU A 137 9.01 7.23 8.03
C LEU A 137 9.97 8.02 8.94
N LEU A 138 10.86 7.35 9.68
CA LEU A 138 11.79 8.02 10.59
C LEU A 138 12.71 8.99 9.85
N VAL A 139 13.16 8.65 8.64
CA VAL A 139 13.94 9.56 7.80
C VAL A 139 13.09 10.75 7.32
N GLY A 140 11.83 10.53 6.96
CA GLY A 140 10.90 11.61 6.65
C GLY A 140 10.72 12.58 7.82
N LEU A 141 10.55 12.07 9.04
CA LEU A 141 10.44 12.90 10.25
C LEU A 141 11.71 13.73 10.49
N LEU A 142 12.90 13.13 10.30
CA LEU A 142 14.16 13.87 10.38
C LEU A 142 14.27 14.96 9.32
N GLN A 143 13.81 14.71 8.10
CA GLN A 143 13.79 15.72 7.04
C GLN A 143 12.90 16.91 7.42
N VAL A 144 11.72 16.65 7.99
CA VAL A 144 10.78 17.67 8.47
C VAL A 144 11.36 18.48 9.63
N GLN A 145 12.01 17.83 10.61
CA GLN A 145 12.67 18.58 11.68
C GLN A 145 13.82 19.44 11.16
N ARG A 146 14.59 18.94 10.19
CA ARG A 146 15.71 19.68 9.58
C ARG A 146 15.24 20.87 8.74
N SER A 147 14.01 20.87 8.24
CA SER A 147 13.42 22.06 7.61
C SER A 147 12.95 23.12 8.62
N GLY A 148 13.13 22.87 9.92
CA GLY A 148 12.75 23.80 10.99
C GLY A 148 11.31 23.64 11.47
N THR A 149 10.57 22.64 10.98
CA THR A 149 9.20 22.37 11.41
C THR A 149 9.19 21.67 12.75
N HIS A 150 8.50 22.24 13.74
CA HIS A 150 8.28 21.58 15.03
C HIS A 150 7.22 20.49 14.88
N ILE A 151 7.51 19.29 15.38
CA ILE A 151 6.61 18.14 15.31
C ILE A 151 6.10 17.86 16.72
N GLU A 152 4.82 18.14 16.97
CA GLU A 152 4.18 17.86 18.26
C GLU A 152 3.54 16.47 18.30
N ARG A 153 2.99 16.03 17.17
CA ARG A 153 2.30 14.75 17.02
C ARG A 153 2.62 14.11 15.68
N VAL A 154 2.78 12.79 15.71
CA VAL A 154 2.92 11.94 14.53
C VAL A 154 1.80 10.91 14.55
N ALA A 155 0.93 10.95 13.53
CA ALA A 155 -0.10 9.95 13.32
C ALA A 155 0.28 9.08 12.11
N LEU A 156 0.55 7.80 12.34
CA LEU A 156 0.69 6.83 11.27
C LEU A 156 -0.69 6.30 10.88
N LEU A 157 -1.07 6.56 9.63
CA LEU A 157 -2.31 6.04 9.07
C LEU A 157 -2.12 4.59 8.66
N SER A 158 -2.86 3.68 9.29
CA SER A 158 -2.82 2.26 8.95
C SER A 158 -4.18 1.61 9.21
N GLN A 159 -4.56 0.72 8.31
CA GLN A 159 -5.67 -0.22 8.52
C GLN A 159 -5.14 -1.56 9.07
N ASP A 160 -3.82 -1.69 9.25
CA ASP A 160 -3.20 -2.90 9.74
C ASP A 160 -3.48 -3.09 11.23
N ARG A 161 -3.89 -4.32 11.58
CA ARG A 161 -4.18 -4.77 12.94
C ARG A 161 -3.07 -5.69 13.47
N LYS A 162 -1.93 -5.74 12.79
CA LYS A 162 -0.75 -6.49 13.19
C LYS A 162 -0.32 -6.08 14.62
N PRO A 163 -0.20 -7.06 15.53
CA PRO A 163 0.05 -6.80 16.95
C PRO A 163 1.43 -6.20 17.24
N ASP A 164 2.35 -6.29 16.28
CA ASP A 164 3.68 -5.70 16.34
C ASP A 164 3.70 -4.22 15.92
N TRP A 165 2.63 -3.69 15.34
CA TRP A 165 2.46 -2.24 15.15
C TRP A 165 1.69 -1.60 16.30
N SER A 166 0.57 -2.21 16.68
CA SER A 166 -0.32 -1.67 17.71
C SER A 166 -1.13 -2.77 18.40
N ARG A 167 -1.70 -2.44 19.56
CA ARG A 167 -2.71 -3.26 20.22
C ARG A 167 -3.85 -2.36 20.68
N GLU A 168 -5.06 -2.64 20.20
CA GLU A 168 -6.28 -1.89 20.57
C GLU A 168 -6.13 -0.36 20.33
N GLY A 169 -5.50 0.02 19.22
CA GLY A 169 -5.28 1.43 18.86
C GLY A 169 -4.10 2.09 19.59
N VAL A 170 -3.47 1.41 20.54
CA VAL A 170 -2.25 1.89 21.21
C VAL A 170 -1.02 1.45 20.41
N PRO A 171 -0.16 2.39 19.96
CA PRO A 171 1.06 2.02 19.26
C PRO A 171 1.99 1.19 20.14
N HIS A 172 2.77 0.31 19.51
CA HIS A 172 3.75 -0.47 20.24
C HIS A 172 4.76 0.46 20.97
N PRO A 173 5.05 0.27 22.28
CA PRO A 173 5.85 1.21 23.06
C PRO A 173 7.23 1.53 22.49
N ILE A 174 7.89 0.54 21.87
CA ILE A 174 9.18 0.74 21.16
C ILE A 174 9.05 1.75 20.01
N LEU A 175 7.99 1.66 19.20
CA LEU A 175 7.77 2.58 18.08
C LEU A 175 7.53 4.01 18.60
N ALA A 176 6.71 4.13 19.64
CA ALA A 176 6.48 5.42 20.31
C ALA A 176 7.76 5.99 20.92
N ALA A 177 8.60 5.15 21.53
CA ALA A 177 9.88 5.57 22.09
C ALA A 177 10.86 6.03 21.01
N GLU A 178 10.93 5.35 19.87
CA GLU A 178 11.77 5.76 18.73
C GLU A 178 11.33 7.11 18.16
N VAL A 179 10.03 7.31 17.93
CA VAL A 179 9.49 8.60 17.46
C VAL A 179 9.75 9.71 18.48
N LYS A 180 9.50 9.44 19.77
CA LYS A 180 9.72 10.41 20.83
C LYS A 180 11.21 10.77 21.00
N ALA A 181 12.10 9.79 20.92
CA ALA A 181 13.54 10.03 20.99
C ALA A 181 14.04 10.85 19.80
N LEU A 182 13.46 10.63 18.62
CA LEU A 182 13.82 11.32 17.40
C LEU A 182 13.27 12.75 17.36
N THR A 183 11.99 12.92 17.71
CA THR A 183 11.25 14.15 17.42
C THR A 183 10.76 14.92 18.65
N GLY A 184 10.66 14.26 19.80
CA GLY A 184 9.95 14.74 20.98
C GLY A 184 8.42 14.56 20.91
N ALA A 185 7.88 14.17 19.75
CA ALA A 185 6.45 14.11 19.49
C ALA A 185 5.76 12.91 20.16
N ALA A 186 4.44 13.04 20.35
CA ALA A 186 3.57 11.90 20.61
C ALA A 186 3.39 11.07 19.32
N PHE A 187 3.36 9.75 19.46
CA PHE A 187 3.12 8.83 18.34
C PHE A 187 1.77 8.14 18.51
N GLU A 188 0.99 8.14 17.44
CA GLU A 188 -0.35 7.55 17.37
C GLU A 188 -0.48 6.75 16.06
N ILE A 189 -1.33 5.73 16.08
CA ILE A 189 -1.71 4.98 14.87
C ILE A 189 -3.20 5.16 14.71
N TRP A 190 -3.61 5.69 13.56
CA TRP A 190 -5.01 6.00 13.26
C TRP A 190 -5.52 5.19 12.08
N SER A 191 -6.80 4.83 12.13
CA SER A 191 -7.55 4.41 10.95
C SER A 191 -7.91 5.62 10.09
N LEU A 192 -8.38 5.35 8.86
CA LEU A 192 -8.92 6.41 8.00
C LEU A 192 -10.17 7.07 8.60
N ASP A 193 -10.98 6.32 9.35
CA ASP A 193 -12.17 6.86 10.00
C ASP A 193 -11.79 7.85 11.10
N GLN A 194 -10.78 7.49 11.91
CA GLN A 194 -10.23 8.40 12.93
C GLN A 194 -9.63 9.65 12.31
N LEU A 195 -8.92 9.53 11.17
CA LEU A 195 -8.45 10.70 10.45
C LEU A 195 -9.61 11.58 9.97
N ALA A 196 -10.67 10.99 9.42
CA ALA A 196 -11.82 11.73 8.92
C ALA A 196 -12.56 12.49 10.04
N GLU A 197 -12.56 11.99 11.27
CA GLU A 197 -13.11 12.68 12.44
C GLU A 197 -12.23 13.85 12.92
N GLN A 198 -10.92 13.82 12.63
CA GLN A 198 -9.96 14.85 13.04
C GLN A 198 -9.75 15.94 11.99
N LEU A 199 -10.16 15.68 10.74
CA LEU A 199 -10.13 16.67 9.66
C LEU A 199 -11.45 17.46 9.63
N PRO A 200 -11.41 18.80 9.49
CA PRO A 200 -12.60 19.65 9.53
C PRO A 200 -13.56 19.46 8.34
#